data_AF-A0A961QMW1-F1
#
_entry.id   AF-A0A961QMW1-F1
#
_cell.length_a   1.000
_cell.length_b   1.000
_cell.length_c   1.000
_cell.angle_alpha   90.00
_cell.angle_beta   90.00
_cell.angle_gamma   90.00
#
_symmetry.space_group_name_H-M   'P 1'
#
loop_
_entity.id
_entity.type
_entity.pdbx_description
1 polymer ?
#
loop_
_entity_poly.entity_id
_entity_poly.type
_entity_poly.pdbx_seq_one_letter_code
_entity_poly.pdbx_strand_id
1 'polypeptide(L)' 'KQIGMGYVPPELAVVGQKLTVRMQLKEWDAVVVEDSPYDPTNAKIRIDG' A
#
# COMPACT_ATOMS: atom_id res chain seq x y z
N LYS A 1 7.14 -8.70 7.01
CA LYS A 1 5.90 -8.16 6.42
C LYS A 1 6.27 -7.54 5.08
N GLN A 2 5.58 -7.87 3.99
CA GLN A 2 5.77 -7.18 2.71
C GLN A 2 4.83 -5.98 2.68
N ILE A 3 5.35 -4.82 2.28
CA ILE A 3 4.59 -3.60 2.08
C ILE A 3 4.82 -3.17 0.65
N GLY A 4 3.73 -2.94 -0.09
CA GLY A 4 3.75 -2.42 -1.45
C GLY A 4 3.03 -1.09 -1.47
N MET A 5 3.64 -0.08 -2.10
CA MET A 5 2.94 1.16 -2.40
C MET A 5 2.26 1.01 -3.76
N GLY A 6 0.96 1.31 -3.79
CA GLY A 6 0.17 1.29 -5.01
C GLY A 6 -0.83 2.43 -5.01
N TYR A 7 -1.10 2.99 -6.18
CA TYR A 7 -2.16 3.97 -6.36
C TYR A 7 -3.49 3.24 -6.48
N VAL A 8 -4.43 3.62 -5.63
CA VAL A 8 -5.80 3.10 -5.66
C VAL A 8 -6.77 4.27 -5.76
N PRO A 9 -7.97 4.07 -6.34
CA PRO A 9 -9.04 5.05 -6.28
C PRO A 9 -9.30 5.49 -4.83
N PRO A 10 -9.62 6.76 -4.57
CA PRO A 10 -9.81 7.27 -3.21
C PRO A 10 -10.93 6.57 -2.45
N GLU A 11 -11.95 6.07 -3.17
CA GLU A 11 -13.02 5.23 -2.63
C GLU A 11 -12.54 3.85 -2.12
N LEU A 12 -11.41 3.35 -2.62
CA LEU A 12 -10.77 2.09 -2.22
C LEU A 12 -9.57 2.31 -1.29
N ALA A 13 -9.18 3.55 -1.03
CA ALA A 13 -8.06 3.93 -0.15
C ALA A 13 -8.46 3.91 1.35
N VAL A 14 -9.33 3.00 1.75
CA VAL A 14 -9.84 2.90 3.12
C VAL A 14 -9.02 1.88 3.89
N VAL A 15 -8.57 2.24 5.09
CA VAL A 15 -7.82 1.33 5.98
C VAL A 15 -8.68 0.09 6.29
N GLY A 16 -8.09 -1.10 6.13
CA GLY A 16 -8.78 -2.38 6.25
C GLY A 16 -9.45 -2.85 4.96
N GLN A 17 -9.42 -2.05 3.88
CA GLN A 17 -9.94 -2.46 2.58
C GLN A 17 -9.10 -3.62 2.03
N LYS A 18 -9.78 -4.73 1.68
CA LYS A 18 -9.16 -5.84 0.98
C LYS A 18 -9.13 -5.54 -0.51
N LEU A 19 -7.98 -5.74 -1.12
CA LEU A 19 -7.74 -5.54 -2.55
C LEU A 19 -7.06 -6.77 -3.10
N THR A 20 -7.33 -7.10 -4.35
CA THR A 20 -6.65 -8.18 -5.06
C THR A 20 -5.67 -7.57 -6.04
N VAL A 21 -4.37 -7.78 -5.80
CA VAL A 21 -3.31 -7.29 -6.68
C VAL A 21 -2.92 -8.40 -7.65
N ARG A 22 -3.03 -8.14 -8.95
CA ARG A 22 -2.60 -9.10 -9.96
C ARG A 22 -1.11 -8.89 -10.29
N MET A 23 -0.27 -9.80 -9.83
CA MET A 23 1.18 -9.80 -10.12
C MET A 23 1.57 -11.11 -10.81
N GLN A 24 2.30 -11.03 -11.92
CA GLN A 24 2.76 -12.20 -12.68
C GLN A 24 1.63 -13.15 -13.07
N LEU A 25 0.49 -12.62 -13.51
CA LEU A 25 -0.73 -13.37 -13.86
C LEU A 25 -1.36 -14.15 -12.69
N LYS A 26 -0.95 -13.87 -11.45
CA LYS A 26 -1.55 -14.43 -10.22
C LYS A 26 -2.19 -13.33 -9.41
N GLU A 27 -3.25 -13.69 -8.70
CA GLU A 27 -3.98 -12.82 -7.79
C GLU A 27 -3.41 -12.94 -6.38
N TRP A 28 -3.17 -11.80 -5.75
CA TRP A 28 -2.61 -11.72 -4.40
C TRP A 28 -3.53 -10.88 -3.53
N ASP A 29 -3.95 -11.43 -2.40
CA ASP A 29 -4.72 -10.67 -1.41
C ASP A 29 -3.83 -9.65 -0.72
N ALA A 30 -4.22 -8.39 -0.81
CA ALA A 30 -3.61 -7.26 -0.14
C ALA A 30 -4.65 -6.57 0.78
N VAL A 31 -4.16 -5.97 1.85
CA VAL A 31 -4.99 -5.16 2.75
C VAL A 31 -4.39 -3.77 2.80
N VAL A 32 -5.22 -2.76 2.53
CA VAL A 32 -4.86 -1.36 2.74
C VAL A 32 -4.67 -1.19 4.24
N VAL A 33 -3.47 -0.79 4.63
CA VAL A 33 -3.13 -0.50 6.02
C VAL A 33 -2.86 0.99 6.15
N GLU A 34 -3.25 1.57 7.28
CA GLU A 34 -2.81 2.92 7.64
C GLU A 34 -1.28 2.91 7.80
N ASP A 35 -0.68 4.07 7.55
CA ASP A 35 0.75 4.39 7.51
C ASP A 35 1.76 3.32 7.99
N SER A 36 2.86 3.21 7.24
CA SER A 36 3.87 2.18 7.51
C SER A 36 4.31 2.22 8.99
N PRO A 37 4.18 1.11 9.76
CA PRO A 37 4.54 1.07 11.18
C PRO A 37 6.05 1.25 11.45
N TYR A 38 6.86 1.42 10.40
CA TYR A 38 8.30 1.68 10.46
C TYR A 38 8.68 3.13 10.08
N ASP A 39 7.80 3.89 9.43
CA ASP A 39 8.03 5.30 9.07
C ASP A 39 6.67 5.99 8.82
N PRO A 40 5.97 6.39 9.90
CA PRO A 40 4.66 7.05 9.82
C PRO A 40 4.70 8.47 9.22
N THR A 41 5.88 8.94 8.81
CA THR A 41 6.11 10.29 8.26
C THR A 41 6.48 10.29 6.78
N ASN A 42 6.57 9.12 6.13
CA ASN A 42 7.13 9.00 4.79
C ASN A 42 8.50 9.70 4.65
N ALA A 43 9.30 9.72 5.73
CA ALA A 43 10.55 10.49 5.78
C ALA A 43 11.57 9.97 4.78
N LYS A 44 11.59 8.65 4.51
CA LYS A 44 12.49 8.05 3.51
C LYS A 44 12.09 8.25 2.04
N ILE A 45 10.80 8.40 1.72
CA ILE A 45 10.33 8.60 0.33
C ILE A 45 10.42 10.06 -0.10
N ARG A 46 10.51 10.97 0.88
CA ARG A 46 10.54 12.42 0.68
C ARG A 46 11.93 13.03 0.75
N ILE A 47 13.00 12.23 0.63
CA ILE A 47 14.38 12.71 0.82
C ILE A 47 15.11 13.14 -0.45
N ASP A 48 14.70 12.75 -1.66
CA ASP A 48 15.30 13.32 -2.87
C ASP A 48 14.29 13.30 -4.02
N GLY A 49 14.03 14.49 -4.58
CA GLY A 49 13.47 14.65 -5.91
C GLY A 49 14.58 14.70 -6.95
#